data_AF-A0A1M7KJQ0-F1
#
_entry.id   AF-A0A1M7KJQ0-F1
#
_cell.length_a   1.000
_cell.length_b   1.000
_cell.length_c   1.000
_cell.angle_alpha   90.00
_cell.angle_beta   90.00
_cell.angle_gamma   90.00
#
_symmetry.space_group_name_H-M   'P 1'
#
loop_
_entity.id
_entity.type
_entity.pdbx_description
1 polymer ?
#
loop_
_entity_poly.entity_id
_entity_poly.type
_entity_poly.pdbx_seq_one_letter_code
_entity_poly.pdbx_strand_id
1 'polypeptide(L)'
;MQGRHRTMRAFLVGLLLCSAFASGECFADAQADIAAEQVARGKALADAGDCASCHTADTAKPFAGGKRIDTPFGGIYSPNLTPDRDTGVGGWSDDDFYRALRFGVAPDGSRYYPAFPYPNFTKLTRQDIGAIRAYLATLTPVKNSPSPPELRWPLNYRVVMRGWNWLFFKPGILMPDQQKSAEWNRGRYLVEGPGHCGACHTPKNIFGADRRGQTFGGGLVQGMFAPRLDAAARSGLKSWSVEDIAEYLQSGRNGRSHAGELMSEVVVNSTSKMSDPDVRAIAVYLKNLPAGAPEPSSSAPPPAAAMTEGEKLYKGACIACHEVDGSGAPRIYPPLPGNANLQSSDPSSTLRVILDGAQTVTTPRAPNKGSMPAYAAKLSDQEIADVTTYIRNAWGNAAPAVTAAQVAKARRK
;
A
#
# COMPACT_ATOMS: atom_id res chain seq x y z
N MET A 1 63.05 22.93 58.65
CA MET A 1 61.91 22.03 58.38
C MET A 1 61.21 22.49 57.11
N GLN A 2 61.69 22.04 55.95
CA GLN A 2 61.14 22.38 54.63
C GLN A 2 61.09 21.08 53.82
N GLY A 3 59.90 20.66 53.41
CA GLY A 3 59.72 19.53 52.49
C GLY A 3 58.49 18.70 52.82
N ARG A 4 57.36 19.00 52.14
CA ARG A 4 56.23 18.07 51.87
C ARG A 4 55.01 18.75 51.20
N HIS A 5 55.15 19.47 50.08
CA HIS A 5 53.95 20.01 49.37
C HIS A 5 54.01 20.03 47.82
N ARG A 6 54.87 19.24 47.16
CA ARG A 6 54.97 19.27 45.68
C ARG A 6 54.45 18.04 44.93
N THR A 7 54.07 16.94 45.59
CA THR A 7 53.67 15.69 44.91
C THR A 7 52.16 15.46 44.77
N MET A 8 51.29 16.31 45.34
CA MET A 8 49.83 16.08 45.35
C MET A 8 49.05 16.77 44.21
N ARG A 9 49.70 17.64 43.40
CA ARG A 9 49.05 18.33 42.27
C ARG A 9 49.12 17.58 40.93
N ALA A 10 50.05 16.63 40.76
CA ALA A 10 50.19 15.89 39.50
C ALA A 10 49.18 14.74 39.34
N PHE A 11 48.73 14.13 40.45
CA PHE A 11 47.75 13.02 40.41
C PHE A 11 46.31 13.47 40.15
N LEU A 12 45.93 14.70 40.55
CA LEU A 12 44.58 15.22 40.32
C LEU A 12 44.33 15.61 38.85
N VAL A 13 45.35 16.03 38.11
CA VAL A 13 45.21 16.40 36.68
C VAL A 13 45.10 15.14 35.80
N GLY A 14 45.81 14.05 36.13
CA GLY A 14 45.71 12.78 35.41
C GLY A 14 44.36 12.08 35.57
N LEU A 15 43.74 12.13 36.75
CA LEU A 15 42.42 11.55 36.99
C LEU A 15 41.28 12.33 36.31
N LEU A 16 41.41 13.67 36.21
CA LEU A 16 40.45 14.53 35.50
C LEU A 16 40.55 14.39 33.97
N LEU A 17 41.74 14.09 33.43
CA LEU A 17 41.92 13.81 32.00
C LEU A 17 41.38 12.43 31.62
N CYS A 18 41.66 11.37 32.37
CA CYS A 18 41.09 10.03 32.08
C CYS A 18 39.57 9.96 32.20
N SER A 19 38.95 10.75 33.10
CA SER A 19 37.49 10.81 33.21
C SER A 19 36.84 11.61 32.07
N ALA A 20 37.51 12.64 31.53
CA ALA A 20 37.03 13.40 30.37
C ALA A 20 37.06 12.58 29.05
N PHE A 21 38.10 11.77 28.83
CA PHE A 21 38.21 10.88 27.66
C PHE A 21 37.17 9.74 27.69
N ALA A 22 36.97 9.09 28.85
CA ALA A 22 35.96 8.04 28.99
C ALA A 22 34.52 8.58 28.80
N SER A 23 34.24 9.82 29.22
CA SER A 23 32.94 10.44 28.94
C SER A 23 32.77 10.82 27.46
N GLY A 24 33.81 11.31 26.78
CA GLY A 24 33.73 11.72 25.37
C GLY A 24 33.45 10.56 24.41
N GLU A 25 34.04 9.39 24.66
CA GLU A 25 33.78 8.16 23.88
C GLU A 25 32.34 7.66 24.09
N CYS A 26 31.85 7.68 25.33
CA CYS A 26 30.47 7.29 25.66
C CYS A 26 29.41 8.21 25.03
N PHE A 27 29.67 9.52 24.94
CA PHE A 27 28.78 10.46 24.25
C PHE A 27 28.80 10.30 22.72
N ALA A 28 29.95 9.98 22.12
CA ALA A 28 30.05 9.76 20.68
C ALA A 28 29.35 8.46 20.24
N ASP A 29 29.49 7.38 21.00
CA ASP A 29 28.78 6.12 20.77
C ASP A 29 27.26 6.32 20.92
N ALA A 30 26.82 6.99 21.98
CA ALA A 30 25.40 7.27 22.18
C ALA A 30 24.79 8.11 21.03
N GLN A 31 25.54 9.08 20.50
CA GLN A 31 25.10 9.90 19.37
C GLN A 31 25.05 9.10 18.05
N ALA A 32 26.00 8.20 17.84
CA ALA A 32 26.01 7.28 16.70
C ALA A 32 24.84 6.30 16.76
N ASP A 33 24.54 5.75 17.94
CA ASP A 33 23.40 4.86 18.18
C ASP A 33 22.06 5.56 17.92
N ILE A 34 21.88 6.79 18.39
CA ILE A 34 20.67 7.59 18.12
C ILE A 34 20.50 7.83 16.61
N ALA A 35 21.59 8.16 15.91
CA ALA A 35 21.55 8.36 14.46
C ALA A 35 21.22 7.07 13.71
N ALA A 36 21.79 5.93 14.13
CA ALA A 36 21.50 4.63 13.57
C ALA A 36 20.03 4.21 13.81
N GLU A 37 19.49 4.44 15.00
CA GLU A 37 18.07 4.19 15.31
C GLU A 37 17.15 5.05 14.46
N GLN A 38 17.49 6.34 14.27
CA GLN A 38 16.73 7.24 13.42
C GLN A 38 16.70 6.77 11.96
N VAL A 39 17.84 6.34 11.42
CA VAL A 39 17.93 5.79 10.06
C VAL A 39 17.14 4.48 9.95
N ALA A 40 17.24 3.58 10.93
CA ALA A 40 16.49 2.33 10.95
C ALA A 40 14.97 2.57 10.99
N ARG A 41 14.52 3.50 11.83
CA ARG A 41 13.12 3.95 11.88
C ARG A 41 12.68 4.54 10.53
N GLY A 42 13.54 5.36 9.93
CA GLY A 42 13.32 5.95 8.61
C GLY A 42 13.12 4.91 7.52
N LYS A 43 13.99 3.89 7.51
CA LYS A 43 13.88 2.75 6.60
C LYS A 43 12.55 2.00 6.80
N ALA A 44 12.21 1.68 8.04
CA ALA A 44 10.96 0.97 8.35
C ALA A 44 9.72 1.76 7.89
N LEU A 45 9.72 3.09 8.03
CA LEU A 45 8.64 3.95 7.54
C LEU A 45 8.64 4.12 6.02
N ALA A 46 9.80 4.13 5.36
CA ALA A 46 9.90 4.16 3.91
C ALA A 46 9.42 2.83 3.28
N ASP A 47 9.73 1.70 3.92
CA ASP A 47 9.19 0.39 3.57
C ASP A 47 7.67 0.37 3.80
N ALA A 48 7.17 0.75 4.99
CA ALA A 48 5.73 0.82 5.28
C ALA A 48 4.99 1.82 4.37
N GLY A 49 5.66 2.89 3.95
CA GLY A 49 5.15 3.90 3.02
C GLY A 49 5.10 3.46 1.56
N ASP A 50 5.67 2.28 1.26
CA ASP A 50 5.82 1.74 -0.09
C ASP A 50 6.54 2.71 -1.04
N CYS A 51 7.49 3.50 -0.50
CA CYS A 51 8.15 4.56 -1.26
C CYS A 51 8.89 4.00 -2.49
N ALA A 52 9.51 2.82 -2.36
CA ALA A 52 10.25 2.17 -3.43
C ALA A 52 9.37 1.80 -4.63
N SER A 53 8.11 1.38 -4.43
CA SER A 53 7.21 0.96 -5.51
C SER A 53 6.89 2.09 -6.47
N CYS A 54 6.84 3.33 -6.00
CA CYS A 54 6.62 4.49 -6.85
C CYS A 54 7.94 5.10 -7.31
N HIS A 55 8.94 5.21 -6.44
CA HIS A 55 10.16 5.97 -6.72
C HIS A 55 11.30 5.13 -7.32
N THR A 56 11.05 3.90 -7.75
CA THR A 56 12.05 3.06 -8.44
C THR A 56 11.49 2.61 -9.80
N ALA A 57 11.92 3.27 -10.88
CA ALA A 57 11.60 2.83 -12.24
C ALA A 57 12.58 1.76 -12.75
N ASP A 58 13.85 1.90 -12.38
CA ASP A 58 14.95 1.00 -12.71
C ASP A 58 15.49 0.42 -11.40
N THR A 59 15.45 -0.89 -11.24
CA THR A 59 15.91 -1.58 -10.02
C THR A 59 17.41 -1.44 -9.80
N ALA A 60 18.20 -1.11 -10.83
CA ALA A 60 19.61 -0.76 -10.69
C ALA A 60 19.82 0.64 -10.09
N LYS A 61 18.76 1.48 -10.05
CA LYS A 61 18.77 2.86 -9.55
C LYS A 61 17.62 3.06 -8.57
N PRO A 62 17.65 2.39 -7.40
CA PRO A 62 16.57 2.47 -6.42
C PRO A 62 16.34 3.92 -5.98
N PHE A 63 15.07 4.28 -5.79
CA PHE A 63 14.62 5.63 -5.38
C PHE A 63 14.93 6.78 -6.37
N ALA A 64 15.50 6.50 -7.55
CA ALA A 64 15.84 7.53 -8.53
C ALA A 64 14.63 8.13 -9.28
N GLY A 65 13.40 7.70 -8.98
CA GLY A 65 12.18 8.18 -9.62
C GLY A 65 11.97 7.65 -11.04
N GLY A 66 11.04 8.28 -11.77
CA GLY A 66 10.78 8.03 -13.19
C GLY A 66 9.67 7.02 -13.49
N LYS A 67 9.05 6.40 -12.47
CA LYS A 67 7.95 5.45 -12.72
C LYS A 67 6.72 6.24 -13.14
N ARG A 68 6.11 5.82 -14.25
CA ARG A 68 4.83 6.36 -14.70
C ARG A 68 3.71 5.76 -13.85
N ILE A 69 2.81 6.63 -13.40
CA ILE A 69 1.59 6.28 -12.67
C ILE A 69 0.42 6.78 -13.52
N ASP A 70 -0.35 5.85 -14.07
CA ASP A 70 -1.53 6.19 -14.86
C ASP A 70 -2.71 6.48 -13.95
N THR A 71 -3.32 7.65 -14.16
CA THR A 71 -4.51 8.08 -13.46
C THR A 71 -5.64 8.32 -14.46
N PRO A 72 -6.92 8.39 -14.03
CA PRO A 72 -8.01 8.81 -14.90
C PRO A 72 -7.82 10.19 -15.55
N PHE A 73 -6.88 10.99 -15.04
CA PHE A 73 -6.60 12.36 -15.47
C PHE A 73 -5.37 12.50 -16.37
N GLY A 74 -4.61 11.42 -16.58
CA GLY A 74 -3.35 11.39 -17.31
C GLY A 74 -2.22 10.72 -16.53
N GLY A 75 -1.02 10.70 -17.12
CA GLY A 75 0.17 10.09 -16.52
C GLY A 75 0.92 11.05 -15.60
N ILE A 76 1.40 10.56 -14.47
CA ILE A 76 2.28 11.30 -13.56
C ILE A 76 3.57 10.50 -13.37
N TYR A 77 4.70 11.19 -13.26
CA TYR A 77 6.00 10.55 -13.03
C TYR A 77 6.47 10.80 -11.60
N SER A 78 6.98 9.77 -10.94
CA SER A 78 7.55 9.88 -9.60
C SER A 78 8.87 10.66 -9.61
N PRO A 79 9.11 11.59 -8.66
CA PRO A 79 10.37 12.31 -8.58
C PRO A 79 11.50 11.44 -8.01
N ASN A 80 12.74 11.90 -8.18
CA ASN A 80 13.93 11.30 -7.60
C ASN A 80 14.04 11.63 -6.10
N LEU A 81 14.14 10.61 -5.24
CA LEU A 81 14.26 10.74 -3.78
C LEU A 81 15.69 10.51 -3.27
N THR A 82 16.65 10.24 -4.15
CA THR A 82 18.05 10.07 -3.74
C THR A 82 18.64 11.39 -3.22
N PRO A 83 19.75 11.35 -2.46
CA PRO A 83 20.37 12.57 -1.92
C PRO A 83 21.20 13.33 -2.97
N ASP A 84 20.99 13.08 -4.27
CA ASP A 84 21.52 13.94 -5.32
C ASP A 84 21.05 15.38 -5.10
N ARG A 85 21.98 16.34 -5.19
CA ARG A 85 21.71 17.75 -4.83
C ARG A 85 20.93 18.50 -5.91
N ASP A 86 21.09 18.09 -7.17
CA ASP A 86 20.56 18.82 -8.32
C ASP A 86 19.18 18.31 -8.74
N THR A 87 19.00 16.99 -8.71
CA THR A 87 17.82 16.31 -9.24
C THR A 87 17.04 15.53 -8.18
N GLY A 88 17.65 15.27 -7.02
CA GLY A 88 17.04 14.58 -5.88
C GLY A 88 16.64 15.53 -4.74
N VAL A 89 16.57 14.99 -3.53
CA VAL A 89 16.19 15.73 -2.31
C VAL A 89 17.39 16.25 -1.50
N GLY A 90 18.62 16.05 -2.01
CA GLY A 90 19.85 16.42 -1.31
C GLY A 90 20.02 17.93 -1.08
N GLY A 91 19.46 18.76 -1.95
CA GLY A 91 19.49 20.21 -1.82
C GLY A 91 18.38 20.81 -0.96
N TRP A 92 17.43 20.02 -0.48
CA TRP A 92 16.24 20.52 0.23
C TRP A 92 16.58 20.87 1.68
N SER A 93 15.80 21.76 2.32
CA SER A 93 15.84 21.91 3.77
C SER A 93 14.97 20.84 4.47
N ASP A 94 15.10 20.70 5.80
CA ASP A 94 14.23 19.80 6.58
C ASP A 94 12.77 20.24 6.49
N ASP A 95 12.54 21.55 6.48
CA ASP A 95 11.21 22.12 6.35
C ASP A 95 10.63 21.95 4.94
N ASP A 96 11.46 21.98 3.89
CA ASP A 96 10.99 21.67 2.54
C ASP A 96 10.53 20.22 2.42
N PHE A 97 11.34 19.28 2.92
CA PHE A 97 10.98 17.86 2.92
C PHE A 97 9.72 17.61 3.77
N TYR A 98 9.65 18.23 4.96
CA TYR A 98 8.48 18.18 5.82
C TYR A 98 7.22 18.73 5.14
N ARG A 99 7.31 19.90 4.49
CA ARG A 99 6.17 20.50 3.79
C ARG A 99 5.72 19.68 2.59
N ALA A 100 6.68 19.11 1.85
CA ALA A 100 6.40 18.23 0.73
C ALA A 100 5.58 17.03 1.18
N LEU A 101 6.11 16.19 2.08
CA LEU A 101 5.42 14.98 2.53
C LEU A 101 4.09 15.30 3.23
N ARG A 102 4.07 16.31 4.11
CA ARG A 102 2.93 16.53 4.99
C ARG A 102 1.78 17.30 4.35
N PHE A 103 2.09 18.22 3.46
CA PHE A 103 1.12 19.18 2.90
C PHE A 103 1.04 19.15 1.38
N GLY A 104 1.87 18.33 0.72
CA GLY A 104 1.93 18.28 -0.72
C GLY A 104 2.46 19.59 -1.31
N VAL A 105 3.41 20.27 -0.66
CA VAL A 105 3.96 21.56 -1.11
C VAL A 105 5.44 21.42 -1.42
N ALA A 106 5.82 21.65 -2.68
CA ALA A 106 7.19 21.62 -3.17
C ALA A 106 8.01 22.81 -2.60
N PRO A 107 9.36 22.75 -2.66
CA PRO A 107 10.22 23.86 -2.22
C PRO A 107 9.85 25.20 -2.86
N ASP A 108 9.51 25.20 -4.15
CA ASP A 108 9.09 26.37 -4.93
C ASP A 108 7.67 26.89 -4.61
N GLY A 109 6.95 26.24 -3.67
CA GLY A 109 5.60 26.59 -3.26
C GLY A 109 4.49 26.04 -4.15
N SER A 110 4.82 25.32 -5.23
CA SER A 110 3.83 24.60 -6.04
C SER A 110 3.23 23.41 -5.25
N ARG A 111 2.03 22.97 -5.65
CA ARG A 111 1.30 21.89 -4.95
C ARG A 111 1.37 20.57 -5.72
N TYR A 112 1.60 19.47 -5.02
CA TYR A 112 1.57 18.13 -5.58
C TYR A 112 0.13 17.67 -5.88
N TYR A 113 -0.02 16.87 -6.93
CA TYR A 113 -1.25 16.15 -7.19
C TYR A 113 -1.43 15.05 -6.13
N PRO A 114 -2.68 14.73 -5.72
CA PRO A 114 -2.95 13.76 -4.66
C PRO A 114 -2.61 12.31 -5.01
N ALA A 115 -2.12 12.04 -6.23
CA ALA A 115 -1.44 10.80 -6.56
C ALA A 115 -0.19 10.59 -5.69
N PHE A 116 0.45 11.68 -5.24
CA PHE A 116 1.34 11.65 -4.09
C PHE A 116 0.47 11.62 -2.82
N PRO A 117 0.52 10.58 -1.97
CA PRO A 117 -0.44 10.36 -0.89
C PRO A 117 -0.21 11.27 0.34
N TYR A 118 0.11 12.55 0.12
CA TYR A 118 0.18 13.56 1.17
C TYR A 118 -1.12 13.73 1.99
N PRO A 119 -2.34 13.44 1.46
CA PRO A 119 -3.55 13.40 2.30
C PRO A 119 -3.49 12.36 3.42
N ASN A 120 -2.73 11.27 3.23
CA ASN A 120 -2.44 10.27 4.24
C ASN A 120 -1.18 10.65 5.04
N PHE A 121 -0.11 11.08 4.36
CA PHE A 121 1.14 11.40 5.05
C PHE A 121 1.05 12.59 6.00
N THR A 122 0.00 13.41 5.90
CA THR A 122 -0.27 14.45 6.89
C THR A 122 -0.40 13.92 8.32
N LYS A 123 -0.70 12.62 8.48
CA LYS A 123 -0.79 11.92 9.77
C LYS A 123 0.56 11.67 10.45
N LEU A 124 1.66 11.66 9.69
CA LEU A 124 2.99 11.40 10.24
C LEU A 124 3.43 12.54 11.17
N THR A 125 4.24 12.20 12.17
CA THR A 125 4.89 13.19 13.02
C THR A 125 6.07 13.83 12.28
N ARG A 126 6.52 15.00 12.75
CA ARG A 126 7.74 15.63 12.21
C ARG A 126 8.97 14.74 12.43
N GLN A 127 9.04 14.04 13.56
CA GLN A 127 10.11 13.10 13.86
C GLN A 127 10.16 11.94 12.86
N ASP A 128 9.02 11.35 12.54
CA ASP A 128 8.93 10.25 11.58
C ASP A 128 9.30 10.70 10.16
N ILE A 129 8.87 11.90 9.75
CA ILE A 129 9.28 12.49 8.46
C ILE A 129 10.79 12.76 8.44
N GLY A 130 11.36 13.28 9.51
CA GLY A 130 12.80 13.47 9.65
C GLY A 130 13.58 12.16 9.61
N ALA A 131 13.04 11.09 10.20
CA ALA A 131 13.63 9.75 10.14
C ALA A 131 13.64 9.22 8.70
N ILE A 132 12.53 9.33 7.95
CA ILE A 132 12.49 8.97 6.53
C ILE A 132 13.57 9.74 5.77
N ARG A 133 13.69 11.05 6.01
CA ARG A 133 14.73 11.88 5.38
C ARG A 133 16.14 11.39 5.70
N ALA A 134 16.42 11.07 6.97
CA ALA A 134 17.70 10.54 7.40
C ALA A 134 18.05 9.23 6.66
N TYR A 135 17.08 8.33 6.48
CA TYR A 135 17.26 7.12 5.67
C TYR A 135 17.53 7.44 4.20
N LEU A 136 16.76 8.33 3.58
CA LEU A 136 17.00 8.71 2.18
C LEU A 136 18.38 9.33 1.98
N ALA A 137 18.91 10.03 2.98
CA ALA A 137 20.26 10.60 2.95
C ALA A 137 21.38 9.54 2.92
N THR A 138 21.10 8.29 3.29
CA THR A 138 22.08 7.19 3.21
C THR A 138 22.12 6.49 1.85
N LEU A 139 21.21 6.84 0.93
CA LEU A 139 21.14 6.21 -0.39
C LEU A 139 22.25 6.71 -1.30
N THR A 140 22.64 5.90 -2.29
CA THR A 140 23.54 6.35 -3.35
C THR A 140 22.89 7.51 -4.14
N PRO A 141 23.55 8.67 -4.29
CA PRO A 141 23.06 9.75 -5.13
C PRO A 141 22.96 9.30 -6.59
N VAL A 142 21.81 9.51 -7.22
CA VAL A 142 21.61 9.22 -8.65
C VAL A 142 21.07 10.48 -9.32
N LYS A 143 21.71 10.93 -10.39
CA LYS A 143 21.18 12.01 -11.22
C LYS A 143 20.08 11.49 -12.12
N ASN A 144 18.85 11.96 -11.91
CA ASN A 144 17.71 11.67 -12.75
C ASN A 144 16.64 12.76 -12.63
N SER A 145 16.22 13.31 -13.78
CA SER A 145 15.15 14.32 -13.86
C SER A 145 13.97 13.73 -14.64
N PRO A 146 13.00 13.10 -13.94
CA PRO A 146 11.81 12.53 -14.56
C PRO A 146 11.01 13.53 -15.40
N SER A 147 10.32 13.03 -16.43
CA SER A 147 9.43 13.82 -17.27
C SER A 147 8.35 14.56 -16.47
N PRO A 148 7.91 15.74 -16.92
CA PRO A 148 6.78 16.43 -16.31
C PRO A 148 5.48 15.60 -16.44
N PRO A 149 4.47 15.84 -15.58
CA PRO A 149 3.21 15.13 -15.65
C PRO A 149 2.45 15.43 -16.96
N GLU A 150 1.86 14.39 -17.54
CA GLU A 150 1.07 14.40 -18.78
C GLU A 150 -0.42 14.43 -18.46
N LEU A 151 -0.86 15.47 -17.74
CA LEU A 151 -2.26 15.64 -17.36
C LEU A 151 -3.04 16.42 -18.41
N ARG A 152 -4.33 16.10 -18.57
CA ARG A 152 -5.22 16.79 -19.51
C ARG A 152 -5.51 18.21 -19.05
N TRP A 153 -5.65 19.15 -19.98
CA TRP A 153 -6.11 20.50 -19.65
C TRP A 153 -7.50 20.46 -18.97
N PRO A 154 -7.75 21.27 -17.93
CA PRO A 154 -6.87 22.24 -17.26
C PRO A 154 -6.07 21.66 -16.07
N LEU A 155 -6.11 20.34 -15.85
CA LEU A 155 -5.48 19.67 -14.71
C LEU A 155 -3.94 19.67 -14.77
N ASN A 156 -3.35 20.07 -15.91
CA ASN A 156 -1.93 20.31 -16.04
C ASN A 156 -1.42 21.53 -15.25
N TYR A 157 -2.30 22.46 -14.86
CA TYR A 157 -1.91 23.64 -14.08
C TYR A 157 -1.97 23.38 -12.57
N ARG A 158 -0.81 23.48 -11.91
CA ARG A 158 -0.64 23.26 -10.46
C ARG A 158 -1.51 24.17 -9.58
N VAL A 159 -1.94 25.33 -10.07
CA VAL A 159 -2.80 26.27 -9.33
C VAL A 159 -4.16 25.66 -8.96
N VAL A 160 -4.67 24.74 -9.80
CA VAL A 160 -5.94 24.04 -9.55
C VAL A 160 -5.89 23.25 -8.25
N MET A 161 -4.71 22.76 -7.84
CA MET A 161 -4.54 22.04 -6.59
C MET A 161 -4.76 22.92 -5.35
N ARG A 162 -4.71 24.26 -5.46
CA ARG A 162 -5.10 25.12 -4.34
C ARG A 162 -6.58 24.95 -4.00
N GLY A 163 -7.45 24.91 -5.02
CA GLY A 163 -8.88 24.66 -4.86
C GLY A 163 -9.18 23.24 -4.40
N TRP A 164 -8.48 22.24 -4.98
CA TRP A 164 -8.62 20.85 -4.56
C TRP A 164 -8.27 20.67 -3.07
N ASN A 165 -7.13 21.21 -2.62
CA ASN A 165 -6.73 21.12 -1.22
C ASN A 165 -7.74 21.80 -0.29
N TRP A 166 -8.27 22.96 -0.67
CA TRP A 166 -9.28 23.66 0.13
C TRP A 166 -10.56 22.82 0.33
N LEU A 167 -10.98 22.06 -0.68
CA LEU A 167 -12.18 21.22 -0.64
C LEU A 167 -11.96 19.87 0.05
N PHE A 168 -10.82 19.23 -0.18
CA PHE A 168 -10.62 17.80 0.09
C PHE A 168 -9.48 17.49 1.05
N PHE A 169 -8.51 18.38 1.26
CA PHE A 169 -7.36 18.12 2.12
C PHE A 169 -7.59 18.66 3.54
N LYS A 170 -7.52 17.76 4.53
CA LYS A 170 -7.60 18.10 5.96
C LYS A 170 -6.28 17.76 6.66
N PRO A 171 -5.38 18.73 6.85
CA PRO A 171 -4.11 18.48 7.51
C PRO A 171 -4.31 18.12 8.99
N GLY A 172 -3.48 17.23 9.52
CA GLY A 172 -3.45 16.96 10.96
C GLY A 172 -2.73 15.67 11.33
N ILE A 173 -2.00 15.70 12.45
CA ILE A 173 -1.41 14.49 13.05
C ILE A 173 -2.50 13.51 13.48
N LEU A 174 -2.19 12.23 13.44
CA LEU A 174 -3.05 11.23 14.04
C LEU A 174 -2.74 11.14 15.53
N MET A 175 -3.72 11.48 16.37
CA MET A 175 -3.58 11.35 17.82
C MET A 175 -4.02 9.97 18.29
N PRO A 176 -3.28 9.34 19.24
CA PRO A 176 -3.70 8.09 19.84
C PRO A 176 -5.07 8.21 20.50
N ASP A 177 -5.94 7.23 20.22
CA ASP A 177 -7.19 7.06 20.91
C ASP A 177 -6.91 6.42 22.29
N GLN A 178 -7.21 7.17 23.36
CA GLN A 178 -6.97 6.74 24.75
C GLN A 178 -7.86 5.57 25.18
N GLN A 179 -8.93 5.26 24.44
CA GLN A 179 -9.82 4.14 24.71
C GLN A 179 -9.38 2.84 24.01
N LYS A 180 -8.29 2.90 23.24
CA LYS A 180 -7.78 1.78 22.44
C LYS A 180 -6.39 1.37 22.89
N SER A 181 -6.03 0.12 22.64
CA SER A 181 -4.70 -0.40 22.95
C SER A 181 -3.61 0.29 22.14
N ALA A 182 -2.36 0.23 22.62
CA ALA A 182 -1.20 0.71 21.88
C ALA A 182 -1.05 0.01 20.52
N GLU A 183 -1.28 -1.30 20.47
CA GLU A 183 -1.26 -2.10 19.23
C GLU A 183 -2.31 -1.61 18.23
N TRP A 184 -3.54 -1.35 18.67
CA TRP A 184 -4.58 -0.81 17.79
C TRP A 184 -4.22 0.58 17.26
N ASN A 185 -3.69 1.46 18.12
CA ASN A 185 -3.25 2.80 17.71
C ASN A 185 -2.08 2.75 16.74
N ARG A 186 -1.14 1.80 16.91
CA ARG A 186 -0.05 1.55 15.98
C ARG A 186 -0.59 1.09 14.62
N GLY A 187 -1.55 0.17 14.62
CA GLY A 187 -2.22 -0.30 13.41
C GLY A 187 -2.93 0.83 12.68
N ARG A 188 -3.71 1.63 13.40
CA ARG A 188 -4.38 2.81 12.86
C ARG A 188 -3.39 3.78 12.23
N TYR A 189 -2.28 4.06 12.93
CA TYR A 189 -1.22 4.92 12.42
C TYR A 189 -0.69 4.41 11.09
N LEU A 190 -0.30 3.13 11.02
CA LEU A 190 0.23 2.51 9.80
C LEU A 190 -0.80 2.50 8.66
N VAL A 191 -2.07 2.17 8.94
CA VAL A 191 -3.11 2.05 7.90
C VAL A 191 -3.58 3.41 7.36
N GLU A 192 -3.82 4.39 8.25
CA GLU A 192 -4.32 5.71 7.84
C GLU A 192 -3.20 6.67 7.39
N GLY A 193 -1.97 6.45 7.88
CA GLY A 193 -0.79 7.27 7.65
C GLY A 193 0.15 6.68 6.59
N PRO A 194 1.35 6.19 6.97
CA PRO A 194 2.37 5.76 6.00
C PRO A 194 1.89 4.67 5.04
N GLY A 195 1.19 3.63 5.49
CA GLY A 195 0.69 2.57 4.61
C GLY A 195 -0.44 3.00 3.67
N HIS A 196 -1.01 4.19 3.87
CA HIS A 196 -1.98 4.86 3.00
C HIS A 196 -3.08 3.95 2.43
N CYS A 197 -3.53 2.92 3.17
CA CYS A 197 -4.36 1.85 2.60
C CYS A 197 -5.68 2.39 2.02
N GLY A 198 -6.18 3.50 2.56
CA GLY A 198 -7.35 4.22 2.06
C GLY A 198 -7.18 4.79 0.65
N ALA A 199 -5.95 5.03 0.19
CA ALA A 199 -5.66 5.53 -1.16
C ALA A 199 -6.20 4.58 -2.24
N CYS A 200 -6.17 3.26 -2.02
CA CYS A 200 -6.76 2.27 -2.92
C CYS A 200 -8.11 1.74 -2.44
N HIS A 201 -8.25 1.50 -1.14
CA HIS A 201 -9.41 0.82 -0.57
C HIS A 201 -10.58 1.73 -0.19
N THR A 202 -10.52 3.03 -0.50
CA THR A 202 -11.64 3.97 -0.34
C THR A 202 -12.11 4.47 -1.71
N PRO A 203 -13.42 4.46 -2.00
CA PRO A 203 -13.91 4.86 -3.31
C PRO A 203 -13.66 6.35 -3.54
N LYS A 204 -13.28 6.69 -4.77
CA LYS A 204 -13.01 8.08 -5.18
C LYS A 204 -14.25 8.75 -5.77
N ASN A 205 -14.37 10.06 -5.58
CA ASN A 205 -15.32 10.90 -6.31
C ASN A 205 -14.75 11.27 -7.69
N ILE A 206 -15.54 12.00 -8.50
CA ILE A 206 -15.14 12.40 -9.85
C ILE A 206 -13.89 13.32 -9.89
N PHE A 207 -13.51 13.91 -8.75
CA PHE A 207 -12.32 14.75 -8.59
C PHE A 207 -11.10 13.97 -8.07
N GLY A 208 -11.20 12.64 -7.99
CA GLY A 208 -10.13 11.78 -7.47
C GLY A 208 -9.92 11.84 -5.96
N ALA A 209 -10.83 12.49 -5.21
CA ALA A 209 -10.77 12.55 -3.75
C ALA A 209 -11.63 11.45 -3.09
N ASP A 210 -11.28 11.04 -1.88
CA ASP A 210 -12.03 10.04 -1.12
C ASP A 210 -13.49 10.46 -0.90
N ARG A 211 -14.41 9.51 -1.11
CA ARG A 211 -15.82 9.70 -0.77
C ARG A 211 -16.00 9.69 0.74
N ARG A 212 -16.50 10.80 1.27
CA ARG A 212 -16.81 10.95 2.70
C ARG A 212 -17.80 9.88 3.16
N GLY A 213 -17.55 9.28 4.31
CA GLY A 213 -18.41 8.24 4.90
C GLY A 213 -18.28 6.84 4.28
N GLN A 214 -17.36 6.64 3.34
CA GLN A 214 -17.12 5.35 2.68
C GLN A 214 -15.67 4.85 2.85
N THR A 215 -14.99 5.31 3.90
CA THR A 215 -13.60 4.92 4.20
C THR A 215 -13.48 3.39 4.23
N PHE A 216 -12.51 2.85 3.51
CA PHE A 216 -12.28 1.40 3.38
C PHE A 216 -13.42 0.60 2.74
N GLY A 217 -14.37 1.27 2.07
CA GLY A 217 -15.51 0.65 1.39
C GLY A 217 -15.20 0.01 0.03
N GLY A 218 -13.93 -0.06 -0.39
CA GLY A 218 -13.48 -0.58 -1.68
C GLY A 218 -13.40 0.50 -2.76
N GLY A 219 -12.53 0.30 -3.75
CA GLY A 219 -12.27 1.32 -4.77
C GLY A 219 -11.67 0.77 -6.05
N LEU A 220 -11.98 1.41 -7.18
CA LEU A 220 -11.37 1.08 -8.47
C LEU A 220 -10.07 1.88 -8.65
N VAL A 221 -8.96 1.19 -8.92
CA VAL A 221 -7.63 1.75 -9.14
C VAL A 221 -7.01 1.06 -10.36
N GLN A 222 -6.64 1.84 -11.38
CA GLN A 222 -6.00 1.32 -12.61
C GLN A 222 -6.75 0.13 -13.25
N GLY A 223 -8.10 0.17 -13.25
CA GLY A 223 -8.92 -0.91 -13.81
C GLY A 223 -9.01 -2.18 -12.94
N MET A 224 -8.40 -2.16 -11.75
CA MET A 224 -8.51 -3.20 -10.73
C MET A 224 -9.40 -2.72 -9.58
N PHE A 225 -10.25 -3.58 -9.06
CA PHE A 225 -11.05 -3.30 -7.87
C PHE A 225 -10.30 -3.74 -6.61
N ALA A 226 -9.98 -2.79 -5.74
CA ALA A 226 -9.48 -3.02 -4.39
C ALA A 226 -10.69 -3.31 -3.48
N PRO A 227 -10.80 -4.52 -2.89
CA PRO A 227 -11.95 -4.89 -2.08
C PRO A 227 -12.03 -4.05 -0.81
N ARG A 228 -13.21 -3.98 -0.19
CA ARG A 228 -13.39 -3.29 1.10
C ARG A 228 -12.59 -3.97 2.22
N LEU A 229 -12.02 -3.17 3.12
CA LEU A 229 -11.20 -3.66 4.26
C LEU A 229 -11.95 -3.68 5.59
N ASP A 230 -13.20 -3.22 5.61
CA ASP A 230 -14.00 -3.14 6.83
C ASP A 230 -14.67 -4.48 7.21
N ALA A 231 -15.41 -4.51 8.33
CA ALA A 231 -16.04 -5.74 8.83
C ALA A 231 -17.34 -6.14 8.11
N ALA A 232 -17.50 -5.83 6.81
CA ALA A 232 -18.63 -6.34 6.05
C ALA A 232 -18.58 -7.87 5.90
N ALA A 233 -19.76 -8.50 6.04
CA ALA A 233 -19.87 -9.96 6.07
C ALA A 233 -19.56 -10.62 4.72
N ARG A 234 -20.02 -10.01 3.63
CA ARG A 234 -20.00 -10.63 2.29
C ARG A 234 -18.70 -10.36 1.52
N SER A 235 -18.29 -9.09 1.46
CA SER A 235 -17.15 -8.64 0.66
C SER A 235 -16.04 -7.96 1.48
N GLY A 236 -16.16 -7.95 2.81
CA GLY A 236 -15.14 -7.39 3.72
C GLY A 236 -14.42 -8.45 4.55
N LEU A 237 -13.72 -8.00 5.60
CA LEU A 237 -12.83 -8.83 6.43
C LEU A 237 -13.54 -9.48 7.63
N LYS A 238 -14.88 -9.52 7.67
CA LYS A 238 -15.61 -10.11 8.81
C LYS A 238 -15.26 -11.58 9.06
N SER A 239 -15.06 -12.35 8.00
CA SER A 239 -14.76 -13.79 8.07
C SER A 239 -13.28 -14.10 8.32
N TRP A 240 -12.38 -13.13 8.14
CA TRP A 240 -10.94 -13.31 8.32
C TRP A 240 -10.56 -13.16 9.78
N SER A 241 -9.64 -13.97 10.29
CA SER A 241 -9.00 -13.71 11.59
C SER A 241 -7.95 -12.58 11.49
N VAL A 242 -7.43 -12.14 12.63
CA VAL A 242 -6.25 -11.23 12.65
C VAL A 242 -5.06 -11.93 11.99
N GLU A 243 -4.92 -13.23 12.22
CA GLU A 243 -3.87 -14.08 11.68
C GLU A 243 -4.00 -14.24 10.16
N ASP A 244 -5.22 -14.40 9.63
CA ASP A 244 -5.48 -14.43 8.18
C ASP A 244 -5.00 -13.13 7.53
N ILE A 245 -5.33 -11.97 8.11
CA ILE A 245 -4.93 -10.66 7.58
C ILE A 245 -3.41 -10.50 7.65
N ALA A 246 -2.80 -10.83 8.79
CA ALA A 246 -1.36 -10.73 8.98
C ALA A 246 -0.60 -11.62 7.97
N GLU A 247 -1.00 -12.88 7.82
CA GLU A 247 -0.36 -13.79 6.88
C GLU A 247 -0.45 -13.28 5.43
N TYR A 248 -1.61 -12.74 5.04
CA TYR A 248 -1.80 -12.16 3.71
C TYR A 248 -0.85 -10.98 3.47
N LEU A 249 -0.75 -10.05 4.43
CA LEU A 249 0.14 -8.88 4.30
C LEU A 249 1.61 -9.28 4.32
N GLN A 250 1.97 -10.34 5.03
CA GLN A 250 3.36 -10.81 5.13
C GLN A 250 3.81 -11.62 3.91
N SER A 251 2.88 -12.32 3.25
CA SER A 251 3.22 -13.38 2.29
C SER A 251 2.59 -13.20 0.90
N GLY A 252 1.57 -12.36 0.80
CA GLY A 252 0.77 -12.11 -0.40
C GLY A 252 -0.38 -13.08 -0.60
N ARG A 253 -0.63 -13.95 0.39
CA ARG A 253 -1.65 -15.00 0.33
C ARG A 253 -1.96 -15.56 1.70
N ASN A 254 -3.09 -16.23 1.82
CA ASN A 254 -3.47 -16.98 3.01
C ASN A 254 -4.44 -18.11 2.63
N GLY A 255 -5.12 -18.68 3.62
CA GLY A 255 -6.16 -19.70 3.40
C GLY A 255 -7.45 -19.17 2.74
N ARG A 256 -7.58 -17.86 2.52
CA ARG A 256 -8.81 -17.19 2.06
C ARG A 256 -8.68 -16.57 0.66
N SER A 257 -7.51 -16.02 0.33
CA SER A 257 -7.30 -15.25 -0.90
C SER A 257 -5.82 -15.08 -1.23
N HIS A 258 -5.56 -14.46 -2.38
CA HIS A 258 -4.26 -14.08 -2.90
C HIS A 258 -4.25 -12.61 -3.33
N ALA A 259 -3.07 -11.99 -3.23
CA ALA A 259 -2.85 -10.65 -3.75
C ALA A 259 -2.94 -10.65 -5.28
N GLY A 260 -3.79 -9.77 -5.81
CA GLY A 260 -3.76 -9.40 -7.22
C GLY A 260 -2.64 -8.40 -7.50
N GLU A 261 -2.31 -8.20 -8.77
CA GLU A 261 -1.12 -7.47 -9.27
C GLU A 261 -0.71 -6.21 -8.46
N LEU A 262 -1.63 -5.26 -8.23
CA LEU A 262 -1.31 -4.05 -7.47
C LEU A 262 -1.00 -4.33 -5.99
N MET A 263 -1.77 -5.21 -5.36
CA MET A 263 -1.50 -5.60 -3.96
C MET A 263 -0.27 -6.49 -3.83
N SER A 264 0.08 -7.21 -4.89
CA SER A 264 1.31 -7.99 -5.00
C SER A 264 2.54 -7.10 -4.94
N GLU A 265 2.54 -5.95 -5.63
CA GLU A 265 3.59 -4.94 -5.50
C GLU A 265 3.70 -4.41 -4.06
N VAL A 266 2.57 -4.03 -3.46
CA VAL A 266 2.52 -3.55 -2.05
C VAL A 266 3.09 -4.60 -1.09
N VAL A 267 2.74 -5.87 -1.26
CA VAL A 267 3.26 -6.93 -0.40
C VAL A 267 4.77 -7.07 -0.54
N VAL A 268 5.27 -7.19 -1.76
CA VAL A 268 6.70 -7.46 -2.02
C VAL A 268 7.56 -6.27 -1.62
N ASN A 269 7.10 -5.05 -1.88
CA ASN A 269 7.90 -3.85 -1.70
C ASN A 269 7.70 -3.19 -0.34
N SER A 270 6.60 -3.47 0.37
CA SER A 270 6.23 -2.86 1.64
C SER A 270 5.95 -3.90 2.74
N THR A 271 4.75 -4.49 2.77
CA THR A 271 4.25 -5.15 3.99
C THR A 271 4.99 -6.44 4.37
N SER A 272 5.61 -7.13 3.41
CA SER A 272 6.47 -8.30 3.69
C SER A 272 7.82 -7.94 4.33
N LYS A 273 8.22 -6.66 4.27
CA LYS A 273 9.45 -6.13 4.88
C LYS A 273 9.22 -5.53 6.27
N MET A 274 7.96 -5.35 6.66
CA MET A 274 7.60 -4.79 7.96
C MET A 274 7.84 -5.81 9.08
N SER A 275 8.03 -5.30 10.30
CA SER A 275 8.14 -6.15 11.48
C SER A 275 6.82 -6.88 11.77
N ASP A 276 6.90 -8.08 12.37
CA ASP A 276 5.70 -8.84 12.73
C ASP A 276 4.75 -8.10 13.68
N PRO A 277 5.23 -7.37 14.69
CA PRO A 277 4.36 -6.52 15.51
C PRO A 277 3.62 -5.46 14.70
N ASP A 278 4.26 -4.85 13.70
CA ASP A 278 3.62 -3.82 12.87
C ASP A 278 2.55 -4.41 11.93
N VAL A 279 2.84 -5.56 11.31
CA VAL A 279 1.85 -6.22 10.45
C VAL A 279 0.66 -6.74 11.27
N ARG A 280 0.93 -7.28 12.47
CA ARG A 280 -0.14 -7.67 13.39
C ARG A 280 -0.97 -6.47 13.85
N ALA A 281 -0.33 -5.34 14.17
CA ALA A 281 -1.02 -4.12 14.55
C ALA A 281 -1.97 -3.64 13.44
N ILE A 282 -1.52 -3.65 12.17
CA ILE A 282 -2.37 -3.38 11.01
C ILE A 282 -3.59 -4.32 11.01
N ALA A 283 -3.36 -5.63 11.17
CA ALA A 283 -4.44 -6.62 11.18
C ALA A 283 -5.45 -6.40 12.31
N VAL A 284 -4.99 -6.06 13.52
CA VAL A 284 -5.85 -5.73 14.67
C VAL A 284 -6.71 -4.50 14.39
N TYR A 285 -6.14 -3.45 13.81
CA TYR A 285 -6.89 -2.25 13.45
C TYR A 285 -7.94 -2.55 12.38
N LEU A 286 -7.55 -3.18 11.27
CA LEU A 286 -8.46 -3.53 10.17
C LEU A 286 -9.62 -4.41 10.65
N LYS A 287 -9.33 -5.38 11.52
CA LYS A 287 -10.34 -6.27 12.07
C LYS A 287 -11.36 -5.55 12.96
N ASN A 288 -10.98 -4.42 13.57
CA ASN A 288 -11.84 -3.62 14.42
C ASN A 288 -12.65 -2.54 13.67
N LEU A 289 -12.47 -2.39 12.36
CA LEU A 289 -13.24 -1.44 11.56
C LEU A 289 -14.74 -1.81 11.54
N PRO A 290 -15.66 -0.85 11.72
CA PRO A 290 -17.08 -1.12 11.61
C PRO A 290 -17.46 -1.43 10.16
N ALA A 291 -18.47 -2.28 9.95
CA ALA A 291 -19.00 -2.49 8.61
C ALA A 291 -19.66 -1.20 8.08
N GLY A 292 -19.22 -0.72 6.92
CA GLY A 292 -19.90 0.32 6.16
C GLY A 292 -21.18 -0.20 5.52
N ALA A 293 -21.84 0.65 4.73
CA ALA A 293 -23.09 0.31 4.05
C ALA A 293 -22.98 -1.01 3.26
N PRO A 294 -24.02 -1.88 3.30
CA PRO A 294 -24.05 -3.08 2.49
C PRO A 294 -23.91 -2.74 1.01
N GLU A 295 -23.06 -3.47 0.32
CA GLU A 295 -23.05 -3.43 -1.14
C GLU A 295 -24.35 -4.03 -1.68
N PRO A 296 -24.82 -3.58 -2.86
CA PRO A 296 -25.94 -4.22 -3.52
C PRO A 296 -25.66 -5.73 -3.67
N SER A 297 -26.54 -6.56 -3.14
CA SER A 297 -26.72 -7.93 -3.64
C SER A 297 -27.65 -7.86 -4.83
N SER A 298 -27.39 -8.70 -5.84
CA SER A 298 -28.39 -8.93 -6.87
C SER A 298 -29.61 -9.53 -6.18
N SER A 299 -30.72 -8.78 -6.12
CA SER A 299 -32.00 -9.32 -5.63
C SER A 299 -32.62 -10.30 -6.64
N ALA A 300 -32.20 -10.21 -7.91
CA ALA A 300 -32.60 -11.14 -8.96
C ALA A 300 -31.58 -12.29 -9.07
N PRO A 301 -32.05 -13.54 -9.22
CA PRO A 301 -31.18 -14.65 -9.59
C PRO A 301 -30.43 -14.34 -10.90
N PRO A 302 -29.17 -14.80 -11.05
CA PRO A 302 -28.46 -14.69 -12.32
C PRO A 302 -29.25 -15.45 -13.43
N PRO A 303 -29.11 -15.04 -14.70
CA PRO A 303 -29.78 -15.72 -15.81
C PRO A 303 -29.44 -17.22 -15.82
N ALA A 304 -30.47 -18.08 -15.89
CA ALA A 304 -30.29 -19.54 -15.83
C ALA A 304 -29.36 -20.06 -16.94
N ALA A 305 -29.47 -19.51 -18.16
CA ALA A 305 -28.59 -19.85 -19.27
C ALA A 305 -27.11 -19.54 -18.97
N ALA A 306 -26.82 -18.38 -18.37
CA ALA A 306 -25.46 -17.99 -17.99
C ALA A 306 -24.90 -18.91 -16.90
N MET A 307 -25.74 -19.35 -15.96
CA MET A 307 -25.34 -20.34 -14.94
C MET A 307 -25.02 -21.70 -15.56
N THR A 308 -25.85 -22.19 -16.47
CA THR A 308 -25.64 -23.50 -17.14
C THR A 308 -24.39 -23.50 -18.02
N GLU A 309 -24.22 -22.50 -18.88
CA GLU A 309 -23.03 -22.42 -19.74
C GLU A 309 -21.77 -22.11 -18.92
N GLY A 310 -21.88 -21.24 -17.91
CA GLY A 310 -20.78 -20.94 -16.99
C GLY A 310 -20.30 -22.16 -16.20
N GLU A 311 -21.21 -23.02 -15.73
CA GLU A 311 -20.88 -24.27 -15.05
C GLU A 311 -20.14 -25.23 -15.99
N LYS A 312 -20.62 -25.38 -17.22
CA LYS A 312 -20.00 -26.22 -18.25
C LYS A 312 -18.56 -25.75 -18.55
N LEU A 313 -18.37 -24.45 -18.72
CA LEU A 313 -17.05 -23.85 -18.91
C LEU A 313 -16.14 -24.06 -17.70
N TYR A 314 -16.67 -23.87 -16.48
CA TYR A 314 -15.92 -24.09 -15.25
C TYR A 314 -15.40 -25.54 -15.15
N LYS A 315 -16.26 -26.52 -15.43
CA LYS A 315 -15.89 -27.94 -15.44
C LYS A 315 -14.86 -28.27 -16.52
N GLY A 316 -14.94 -27.61 -17.68
CA GLY A 316 -14.00 -27.84 -18.78
C GLY A 316 -12.63 -27.19 -18.61
N ALA A 317 -12.55 -26.04 -17.93
CA ALA A 317 -11.38 -25.18 -17.98
C ALA A 317 -10.77 -24.79 -16.62
N CYS A 318 -11.53 -24.87 -15.52
CA CYS A 318 -11.14 -24.30 -14.22
C CYS A 318 -10.98 -25.36 -13.12
N ILE A 319 -11.72 -26.46 -13.22
CA ILE A 319 -11.86 -27.48 -12.17
C ILE A 319 -10.54 -28.14 -11.76
N ALA A 320 -9.58 -28.25 -12.69
CA ALA A 320 -8.30 -28.91 -12.45
C ALA A 320 -7.44 -28.21 -11.38
N CYS A 321 -7.73 -26.95 -11.05
CA CYS A 321 -7.03 -26.20 -10.01
C CYS A 321 -7.96 -25.65 -8.93
N HIS A 322 -9.21 -25.34 -9.29
CA HIS A 322 -10.19 -24.77 -8.36
C HIS A 322 -11.13 -25.82 -7.75
N GLU A 323 -11.00 -27.09 -8.11
CA GLU A 323 -11.82 -28.21 -7.65
C GLU A 323 -13.30 -28.10 -8.04
N VAL A 324 -14.06 -29.20 -7.90
CA VAL A 324 -15.48 -29.25 -8.27
C VAL A 324 -16.31 -28.26 -7.44
N ASP A 325 -15.96 -28.11 -6.17
CA ASP A 325 -16.65 -27.29 -5.18
C ASP A 325 -16.06 -25.87 -5.02
N GLY A 326 -15.09 -25.51 -5.85
CA GLY A 326 -14.44 -24.21 -5.78
C GLY A 326 -13.44 -24.06 -4.62
N SER A 327 -13.20 -25.09 -3.81
CA SER A 327 -12.32 -25.03 -2.64
C SER A 327 -10.86 -24.75 -3.01
N GLY A 328 -10.44 -25.18 -4.21
CA GLY A 328 -9.09 -25.03 -4.70
C GLY A 328 -8.05 -25.68 -3.78
N ALA A 329 -6.82 -25.16 -3.83
CA ALA A 329 -5.73 -25.56 -2.94
C ALA A 329 -5.27 -24.33 -2.15
N PRO A 330 -5.76 -24.11 -0.91
CA PRO A 330 -5.47 -22.92 -0.12
C PRO A 330 -3.98 -22.53 -0.14
N ARG A 331 -3.70 -21.22 -0.20
CA ARG A 331 -2.36 -20.62 -0.41
C ARG A 331 -1.72 -20.87 -1.78
N ILE A 332 -2.27 -21.71 -2.65
CA ILE A 332 -1.82 -21.86 -4.04
C ILE A 332 -2.90 -21.41 -5.03
N TYR A 333 -4.08 -22.00 -4.95
CA TYR A 333 -5.29 -21.63 -5.69
C TYR A 333 -6.36 -21.22 -4.67
N PRO A 334 -6.81 -19.96 -4.65
CA PRO A 334 -7.67 -19.48 -3.57
C PRO A 334 -9.03 -20.17 -3.63
N PRO A 335 -9.67 -20.39 -2.46
CA PRO A 335 -11.06 -20.80 -2.45
C PRO A 335 -11.91 -19.72 -3.13
N LEU A 336 -12.78 -20.15 -4.05
CA LEU A 336 -13.77 -19.31 -4.71
C LEU A 336 -15.00 -19.05 -3.80
N PRO A 337 -15.50 -20.01 -3.00
CA PRO A 337 -16.58 -19.75 -2.06
C PRO A 337 -16.20 -18.68 -1.02
N GLY A 338 -17.05 -17.67 -0.87
CA GLY A 338 -16.86 -16.60 0.11
C GLY A 338 -15.69 -15.64 -0.18
N ASN A 339 -15.09 -15.71 -1.38
CA ASN A 339 -14.00 -14.82 -1.74
C ASN A 339 -14.50 -13.39 -1.95
N ALA A 340 -13.95 -12.44 -1.22
CA ALA A 340 -14.38 -11.03 -1.25
C ALA A 340 -14.33 -10.42 -2.66
N ASN A 341 -13.34 -10.77 -3.50
CA ASN A 341 -13.24 -10.24 -4.87
C ASN A 341 -14.37 -10.76 -5.77
N LEU A 342 -14.78 -12.03 -5.61
CA LEU A 342 -15.91 -12.60 -6.35
C LEU A 342 -17.25 -12.07 -5.85
N GLN A 343 -17.33 -11.74 -4.56
CA GLN A 343 -18.53 -11.26 -3.90
C GLN A 343 -18.75 -9.74 -4.02
N SER A 344 -17.72 -9.00 -4.44
CA SER A 344 -17.76 -7.55 -4.61
C SER A 344 -18.69 -7.14 -5.74
N SER A 345 -19.39 -6.02 -5.62
CA SER A 345 -20.32 -5.55 -6.67
C SER A 345 -19.63 -5.23 -8.01
N ASP A 346 -18.35 -4.85 -7.99
CA ASP A 346 -17.56 -4.56 -9.18
C ASP A 346 -16.73 -5.81 -9.58
N PRO A 347 -16.92 -6.37 -10.79
CA PRO A 347 -16.21 -7.58 -11.23
C PRO A 347 -14.82 -7.31 -11.82
N SER A 348 -14.32 -6.06 -11.83
CA SER A 348 -13.13 -5.68 -12.61
C SER A 348 -11.89 -6.52 -12.29
N SER A 349 -11.58 -6.74 -11.01
CA SER A 349 -10.44 -7.59 -10.62
C SER A 349 -10.62 -9.05 -11.05
N THR A 350 -11.83 -9.60 -10.92
CA THR A 350 -12.14 -10.97 -11.35
C THR A 350 -11.96 -11.12 -12.86
N LEU A 351 -12.44 -10.13 -13.62
CA LEU A 351 -12.29 -10.11 -15.07
C LEU A 351 -10.82 -10.04 -15.49
N ARG A 352 -10.01 -9.20 -14.83
CA ARG A 352 -8.57 -9.12 -15.10
C ARG A 352 -7.85 -10.43 -14.81
N VAL A 353 -8.14 -11.07 -13.67
CA VAL A 353 -7.57 -12.37 -13.33
C VAL A 353 -7.90 -13.45 -14.37
N ILE A 354 -9.13 -13.48 -14.91
CA ILE A 354 -9.52 -14.47 -15.94
C ILE A 354 -8.94 -14.12 -17.30
N LEU A 355 -8.99 -12.84 -17.70
CA LEU A 355 -8.54 -12.38 -19.01
C LEU A 355 -7.01 -12.48 -19.15
N ASP A 356 -6.31 -11.90 -18.19
CA ASP A 356 -4.86 -11.69 -18.23
C ASP A 356 -4.09 -12.84 -17.55
N GLY A 357 -4.80 -13.71 -16.82
CA GLY A 357 -4.20 -14.71 -15.95
C GLY A 357 -3.74 -14.08 -14.63
N ALA A 358 -3.18 -14.91 -13.74
CA ALA A 358 -2.65 -14.43 -12.47
C ALA A 358 -1.46 -15.27 -12.01
N GLN A 359 -0.59 -14.66 -11.21
CA GLN A 359 0.52 -15.35 -10.55
C GLN A 359 0.59 -14.92 -9.08
N THR A 360 0.85 -15.88 -8.20
CA THR A 360 1.12 -15.55 -6.79
C THR A 360 2.51 -14.94 -6.66
N VAL A 361 2.67 -13.93 -5.80
CA VAL A 361 3.99 -13.41 -5.46
C VAL A 361 4.82 -14.39 -4.64
N THR A 362 6.14 -14.23 -4.77
CA THR A 362 7.13 -14.90 -3.94
C THR A 362 7.62 -13.95 -2.87
N THR A 363 7.59 -14.40 -1.62
CA THR A 363 8.19 -13.73 -0.46
C THR A 363 9.00 -14.76 0.34
N PRO A 364 9.87 -14.36 1.30
CA PRO A 364 10.58 -15.31 2.16
C PRO A 364 9.65 -16.30 2.88
N ARG A 365 8.41 -15.88 3.19
CA ARG A 365 7.39 -16.71 3.86
C ARG A 365 6.57 -17.58 2.90
N ALA A 366 6.68 -17.34 1.62
CA ALA A 366 5.84 -17.94 0.59
C ALA A 366 6.67 -18.07 -0.72
N PRO A 367 7.63 -19.02 -0.76
CA PRO A 367 8.56 -19.13 -1.89
C PRO A 367 7.93 -19.71 -3.16
N ASN A 368 6.91 -20.55 -3.01
CA ASN A 368 6.31 -21.31 -4.12
C ASN A 368 5.52 -20.42 -5.08
N LYS A 369 5.39 -20.78 -6.36
CA LYS A 369 4.57 -20.02 -7.32
C LYS A 369 3.33 -20.81 -7.71
N GLY A 370 2.17 -20.16 -7.65
CA GLY A 370 0.93 -20.60 -8.30
C GLY A 370 0.68 -19.73 -9.53
N SER A 371 0.14 -20.33 -10.60
CA SER A 371 -0.20 -19.63 -11.83
C SER A 371 -1.59 -20.01 -12.32
N MET A 372 -2.36 -19.02 -12.73
CA MET A 372 -3.61 -19.17 -13.46
C MET A 372 -3.40 -18.72 -14.91
N PRO A 373 -3.72 -19.56 -15.91
CA PRO A 373 -3.54 -19.20 -17.32
C PRO A 373 -4.48 -18.06 -17.73
N ALA A 374 -4.05 -17.28 -18.73
CA ALA A 374 -4.88 -16.26 -19.36
C ALA A 374 -5.91 -16.90 -20.30
N TYR A 375 -7.16 -16.42 -20.25
CA TYR A 375 -8.25 -16.90 -21.10
C TYR A 375 -8.72 -15.88 -22.14
N ALA A 376 -8.14 -14.67 -22.17
CA ALA A 376 -8.51 -13.66 -23.15
C ALA A 376 -8.50 -14.19 -24.60
N ALA A 377 -7.45 -14.90 -25.03
CA ALA A 377 -7.39 -15.41 -26.40
C ALA A 377 -8.19 -16.70 -26.64
N LYS A 378 -8.70 -17.35 -25.58
CA LYS A 378 -9.27 -18.71 -25.64
C LYS A 378 -10.80 -18.73 -25.56
N LEU A 379 -11.38 -17.77 -24.86
CA LEU A 379 -12.82 -17.67 -24.64
C LEU A 379 -13.33 -16.35 -25.19
N SER A 380 -14.55 -16.35 -25.71
CA SER A 380 -15.28 -15.15 -26.13
C SER A 380 -15.70 -14.28 -24.95
N ASP A 381 -16.17 -13.06 -25.24
CA ASP A 381 -16.70 -12.17 -24.21
C ASP A 381 -17.92 -12.75 -23.48
N GLN A 382 -18.76 -13.48 -24.21
CA GLN A 382 -19.95 -14.12 -23.64
C GLN A 382 -19.56 -15.29 -22.74
N GLU A 383 -18.66 -16.17 -23.19
CA GLU A 383 -18.20 -17.31 -22.38
C GLU A 383 -17.53 -16.85 -21.08
N ILE A 384 -16.71 -15.79 -21.13
CA ILE A 384 -16.11 -15.21 -19.92
C ILE A 384 -17.18 -14.60 -19.01
N ALA A 385 -18.18 -13.92 -19.57
CA ALA A 385 -19.28 -13.36 -18.79
C ALA A 385 -20.09 -14.45 -18.07
N ASP A 386 -20.34 -15.58 -18.75
CA ASP A 386 -21.09 -16.71 -18.21
C ASP A 386 -20.32 -17.43 -17.10
N VAL A 387 -19.05 -17.81 -17.32
CA VAL A 387 -18.23 -18.46 -16.27
C VAL A 387 -18.00 -17.54 -15.08
N THR A 388 -17.82 -16.24 -15.32
CA THR A 388 -17.65 -15.25 -14.24
C THR A 388 -18.96 -15.10 -13.45
N THR A 389 -20.11 -15.08 -14.12
CA THR A 389 -21.42 -15.05 -13.47
C THR A 389 -21.64 -16.29 -12.61
N TYR A 390 -21.29 -17.47 -13.13
CA TYR A 390 -21.39 -18.75 -12.41
C TYR A 390 -20.55 -18.76 -11.12
N ILE A 391 -19.23 -18.51 -11.19
CA ILE A 391 -18.37 -18.57 -9.98
C ILE A 391 -18.73 -17.52 -8.93
N ARG A 392 -19.35 -16.41 -9.34
CA ARG A 392 -19.84 -15.33 -8.46
C ARG A 392 -21.22 -15.61 -7.86
N ASN A 393 -21.89 -16.68 -8.28
CA ASN A 393 -23.21 -17.09 -7.79
C ASN A 393 -23.31 -18.58 -7.41
N ALA A 394 -22.20 -19.32 -7.47
CA ALA A 394 -22.08 -20.70 -7.00
C ALA A 394 -21.60 -20.75 -5.54
N TRP A 395 -21.84 -21.88 -4.86
CA TRP A 395 -21.31 -22.17 -3.51
C TRP A 395 -21.65 -21.11 -2.44
N GLY A 396 -22.83 -20.49 -2.55
CA GLY A 396 -23.27 -19.43 -1.64
C GLY A 396 -22.70 -18.04 -1.95
N ASN A 397 -21.99 -17.88 -3.07
CA ASN A 397 -21.65 -16.56 -3.58
C ASN A 397 -22.90 -15.82 -4.09
N ALA A 398 -22.92 -14.50 -3.94
CA ALA A 398 -24.05 -13.67 -4.32
C ALA A 398 -23.60 -12.28 -4.78
N ALA A 399 -23.32 -12.16 -6.08
CA ALA A 399 -22.90 -10.90 -6.70
C ALA A 399 -23.65 -10.65 -8.03
N PRO A 400 -23.72 -9.39 -8.48
CA PRO A 400 -24.32 -9.06 -9.78
C PRO A 400 -23.73 -9.89 -10.92
N ALA A 401 -24.60 -10.31 -11.84
CA ALA A 401 -24.20 -11.00 -13.06
C ALA A 401 -23.28 -10.12 -13.90
N VAL A 402 -22.37 -10.76 -14.64
CA VAL A 402 -21.42 -10.11 -15.52
C VAL A 402 -21.94 -10.19 -16.95
N THR A 403 -21.79 -9.09 -17.68
CA THR A 403 -22.23 -8.97 -19.08
C THR A 403 -21.05 -9.06 -20.04
N ALA A 404 -21.29 -9.54 -21.26
CA ALA A 404 -20.27 -9.54 -22.32
C ALA A 404 -19.71 -8.14 -22.60
N ALA A 405 -20.52 -7.09 -22.46
CA ALA A 405 -20.07 -5.70 -22.60
C ALA A 405 -19.03 -5.29 -21.53
N GLN A 406 -19.18 -5.77 -20.28
CA GLN A 406 -18.18 -5.54 -19.24
C GLN A 406 -16.87 -6.26 -19.55
N VAL A 407 -16.93 -7.49 -20.10
CA VAL A 407 -15.75 -8.23 -20.55
C VAL A 407 -15.06 -7.53 -21.72
N ALA A 408 -15.82 -7.13 -22.73
CA ALA A 408 -15.34 -6.40 -23.90
C ALA A 408 -14.64 -5.09 -23.50
N LYS A 409 -15.17 -4.39 -22.48
CA LYS A 409 -14.54 -3.21 -21.91
C LYS A 409 -13.22 -3.55 -21.20
N ALA A 410 -13.21 -4.59 -20.34
CA ALA A 410 -12.00 -5.02 -19.64
C ALA A 410 -10.88 -5.43 -20.61
N ARG A 411 -11.20 -6.01 -21.76
CA ARG A 411 -10.21 -6.36 -22.80
C ARG A 411 -9.47 -5.18 -23.42
N ARG A 412 -10.07 -3.99 -23.45
CA ARG A 412 -9.54 -2.84 -24.21
C ARG A 412 -8.36 -2.11 -23.55
N LYS A 413 -7.82 -2.68 -22.45
CA LYS A 413 -6.76 -2.16 -21.57
C LYS A 413 -7.13 -0.84 -20.89
#